data_AF-A0A6C0DVL9-F1
#
_entry.id   AF-A0A6C0DVL9-F1
#
_cell.length_a   1.000
_cell.length_b   1.000
_cell.length_c   1.000
_cell.angle_alpha   90.00
_cell.angle_beta   90.00
_cell.angle_gamma   90.00
#
_symmetry.space_group_name_H-M   'P 1'
#
loop_
_entity.id
_entity.type
_entity.pdbx_description
1 polymer ?
#
loop_
_entity_poly.entity_id
_entity_poly.type
_entity_poly.pdbx_seq_one_letter_code
_entity_poly.pdbx_strand_id
1 'polypeptide(L)'
;MEELLMEELLMEDLLMYKSALISYPLNNSCAFNVNDYFNEIVHIDYGLDFCLAYISETITLFAILTVSFTFSILFVSNCVYKTMIDDFVEKYNSNKSLYEYDAYFYKLLDEYDSKEKTDLSCAYLNSLGNKYIKEVTPCGVVIITYNAENNSFDYYCKKSNTLSFNYLEVVSRIYVVNYDCKSIYNDNYDNLMLYYNIKYGSTRNDDYLKTSDSDHDSNNVEKSSNVFFSKKVTSSKNTELYNFVSNKYKYKGTLDDFTNYCKSNSLTICNQDICGCFFSLEKTLLLPSSLSSSSSLPLNNANPGFNNVISFKTFKTFNKTL
;
A
#
# COMPACT_ATOMS: atom_id res chain seq x y z
N MET A 1 4.69 15.99 45.39
CA MET A 1 4.78 15.04 46.52
C MET A 1 6.23 14.72 46.82
N GLU A 2 7.08 14.46 45.82
CA GLU A 2 8.54 14.27 46.02
C GLU A 2 9.28 15.54 46.48
N GLU A 3 8.87 16.73 46.01
CA GLU A 3 9.51 18.00 46.37
C GLU A 3 9.33 18.37 47.86
N LEU A 4 8.13 18.10 48.41
CA LEU A 4 7.80 18.26 49.83
C LEU A 4 8.59 17.29 50.73
N LEU A 5 8.91 16.10 50.20
CA LEU A 5 9.67 15.07 50.92
C LEU A 5 11.16 15.43 51.00
N MET A 6 11.67 16.20 50.03
CA MET A 6 13.05 16.70 50.05
C MET A 6 13.23 17.87 51.02
N GLU A 7 12.25 18.78 51.12
CA GLU A 7 12.27 19.87 52.10
C GLU A 7 12.23 19.36 53.56
N GLU A 8 11.45 18.31 53.82
CA GLU A 8 11.30 17.73 55.16
C GLU A 8 12.60 17.03 55.62
N LEU A 9 13.27 16.32 54.70
CA LEU A 9 14.59 15.69 54.94
C LEU A 9 15.69 16.72 55.23
N LEU A 10 15.70 17.84 54.50
CA LEU A 10 16.68 18.91 54.71
C LEU A 10 16.50 19.61 56.06
N MET A 11 15.28 19.76 56.55
CA MET A 11 14.98 20.35 57.86
C MET A 11 15.38 19.44 59.03
N GLU A 12 15.22 18.12 58.90
CA GLU A 12 15.64 17.17 59.94
C GLU A 12 17.17 17.13 60.11
N ASP A 13 17.93 17.14 59.00
CA ASP A 13 19.39 17.17 59.05
C ASP A 13 19.92 18.47 59.68
N LEU A 14 19.27 19.60 59.42
CA LEU A 14 19.62 20.91 59.99
C LEU A 14 19.34 20.97 61.51
N LEU A 15 18.24 20.35 61.96
CA LEU A 15 17.91 20.21 63.39
C LEU A 15 18.88 19.27 64.12
N MET A 16 19.27 18.16 63.47
CA MET A 16 20.27 17.25 64.01
C MET A 16 21.60 17.99 64.21
N TYR A 17 22.05 18.76 63.22
CA TYR A 17 23.28 19.54 63.29
C TYR A 17 23.23 20.62 64.39
N LYS A 18 22.09 21.29 64.56
CA LYS A 18 21.90 22.31 65.60
C LYS A 18 21.91 21.71 67.01
N SER A 19 21.39 20.50 67.19
CA SER A 19 21.41 19.79 68.47
C SER A 19 22.82 19.30 68.85
N ALA A 20 23.63 18.89 67.88
CA ALA A 20 25.01 18.46 68.10
C ALA A 20 25.93 19.62 68.57
N LEU A 21 25.65 20.86 68.16
CA LEU A 21 26.42 22.04 68.56
C LEU A 21 26.17 22.49 70.01
N ILE A 22 25.03 22.13 70.61
CA ILE A 22 24.64 22.58 71.97
C ILE A 22 25.20 21.66 73.07
N SER A 23 25.61 20.42 72.74
CA SER A 23 26.00 19.40 73.72
C SER A 23 27.48 19.26 74.04
N TYR A 24 28.38 20.08 73.47
CA TYR A 24 29.81 19.99 73.78
C TYR A 24 30.20 20.91 74.97
N PRO A 25 30.74 20.37 76.08
CA PRO A 25 31.26 21.19 77.15
C PRO A 25 32.54 21.90 76.70
N LEU A 26 32.49 23.23 76.63
CA LEU A 26 33.61 24.13 76.35
C LEU A 26 34.70 23.95 77.42
N ASN A 27 35.69 23.10 77.10
CA ASN A 27 36.94 23.04 77.84
C ASN A 27 37.99 23.88 77.08
N ASN A 28 38.43 24.95 77.72
CA ASN A 28 39.39 25.93 77.19
C ASN A 28 40.74 25.27 76.85
N SER A 29 41.06 25.09 75.56
CA SER A 29 42.43 25.27 75.01
C SER A 29 42.53 25.16 73.47
N CYS A 30 41.47 25.41 72.71
CA CYS A 30 41.57 25.63 71.27
C CYS A 30 40.68 26.81 70.93
N ALA A 31 41.27 27.96 70.59
CA ALA A 31 40.53 29.09 70.05
C ALA A 31 39.94 28.66 68.71
N PHE A 32 38.69 28.18 68.73
CA PHE A 32 37.94 27.86 67.53
C PHE A 32 37.70 29.18 66.79
N ASN A 33 38.37 29.36 65.65
CA ASN A 33 38.36 30.60 64.91
C ASN A 33 37.01 30.72 64.18
N VAL A 34 36.05 31.35 64.83
CA VAL A 34 34.69 31.59 64.32
C VAL A 34 34.71 32.22 62.92
N ASN A 35 35.75 32.99 62.57
CA ASN A 35 35.92 33.57 61.24
C ASN A 35 36.13 32.53 60.13
N ASP A 36 36.74 31.38 60.39
CA ASP A 36 36.97 30.37 59.36
C ASP A 36 35.65 29.69 58.94
N TYR A 37 34.73 29.46 59.88
CA TYR A 37 33.41 28.90 59.60
C TYR A 37 32.47 29.89 58.89
N PHE A 38 32.52 31.17 59.26
CA PHE A 38 31.78 32.22 58.55
C PHE A 38 32.26 32.35 57.09
N ASN A 39 33.56 32.22 56.83
CA ASN A 39 34.08 32.23 55.47
C ASN A 39 33.59 31.02 54.65
N GLU A 40 33.50 29.83 55.24
CA GLU A 40 32.94 28.65 54.56
C GLU A 40 31.44 28.80 54.23
N ILE A 41 30.61 29.31 55.15
CA ILE A 41 29.19 29.57 54.90
C ILE A 41 28.99 30.61 53.78
N VAL A 42 29.77 31.70 53.84
CA VAL A 42 29.73 32.76 52.81
C VAL A 42 30.13 32.19 51.44
N HIS A 43 31.14 31.31 51.36
CA HIS A 43 31.50 30.64 50.11
C HIS A 43 30.41 29.68 49.58
N ILE A 44 29.66 29.01 50.46
CA ILE A 44 28.53 28.13 50.07
C ILE A 44 27.36 28.97 49.51
N ASP A 45 27.05 30.12 50.12
CA ASP A 45 25.98 31.02 49.68
C ASP A 45 26.26 31.57 48.27
N TYR A 46 27.49 32.03 48.02
CA TYR A 46 27.93 32.45 46.68
C TYR A 46 27.92 31.32 45.65
N GLY A 47 28.19 30.08 46.07
CA GLY A 47 28.12 28.90 45.20
C GLY A 47 26.68 28.56 44.81
N LEU A 48 25.73 28.68 45.74
CA LEU A 48 24.31 28.41 45.51
C LEU A 48 23.71 29.44 44.55
N ASP A 49 23.97 30.73 44.77
CA ASP A 49 23.50 31.81 43.88
C ASP A 49 24.03 31.65 42.45
N PHE A 50 25.29 31.24 42.31
CA PHE A 50 25.89 30.95 41.02
C PHE A 50 25.21 29.76 40.32
N CYS A 51 24.91 28.68 41.05
CA CYS A 51 24.19 27.53 40.51
C CYS A 51 22.75 27.88 40.10
N LEU A 52 22.03 28.64 40.93
CA LEU A 52 20.66 29.09 40.62
C LEU A 52 20.62 29.99 39.39
N ALA A 53 21.58 30.91 39.25
CA ALA A 53 21.71 31.75 38.05
C ALA A 53 21.90 30.91 36.80
N TYR A 54 22.82 29.93 36.83
CA TYR A 54 23.10 29.01 35.72
C TYR A 54 21.87 28.16 35.34
N ILE A 55 21.13 27.65 36.33
CA ILE A 55 19.88 26.92 36.09
C ILE A 55 18.83 27.83 35.44
N SER A 56 18.69 29.09 35.88
CA SER A 56 17.74 30.03 35.29
C SER A 56 18.07 30.35 33.82
N GLU A 57 19.35 30.50 33.48
CA GLU A 57 19.80 30.76 32.11
C GLU A 57 19.52 29.57 31.19
N THR A 58 19.80 28.35 31.67
CA THR A 58 19.51 27.13 30.90
C THR A 58 18.01 26.93 30.68
N ILE A 59 17.17 27.14 31.70
CA ILE A 59 15.70 27.09 31.56
C ILE A 59 15.22 28.12 30.55
N THR A 60 15.75 29.34 30.60
CA THR A 60 15.39 30.42 29.66
C THR A 60 15.75 30.04 28.22
N LEU A 61 16.91 29.42 28.00
CA LEU A 61 17.31 28.91 26.69
C LEU A 61 16.35 27.83 26.17
N PHE A 62 15.97 26.86 27.02
CA PHE A 62 15.00 25.83 26.66
C PHE A 62 13.61 26.42 26.35
N ALA A 63 13.17 27.42 27.11
CA ALA A 63 11.91 28.13 26.86
C ALA A 63 11.92 28.82 25.49
N ILE A 64 13.02 29.51 25.14
CA ILE A 64 13.15 30.18 23.83
C ILE A 64 13.12 29.15 22.69
N LEU A 65 13.83 28.02 22.83
CA LEU A 65 13.85 26.96 21.82
C LEU A 65 12.47 26.34 21.60
N THR A 66 11.73 26.06 22.67
CA THR A 66 10.39 25.47 22.59
C THR A 66 9.36 26.44 22.00
N VAL A 67 9.40 27.71 22.39
CA VAL A 67 8.55 28.75 21.78
C VAL A 67 8.85 28.92 20.29
N SER A 68 10.13 28.91 19.90
CA SER A 68 10.53 29.01 18.50
C SER A 68 10.07 27.81 17.67
N PHE A 69 10.18 26.60 18.22
CA PHE A 69 9.73 25.37 17.57
C PHE A 69 8.21 25.32 17.40
N THR A 70 7.46 25.66 18.45
CA THR A 70 5.99 25.72 18.39
C THR A 70 5.51 26.79 17.41
N PHE A 71 6.13 27.97 17.39
CA PHE A 71 5.83 29.00 16.40
C PHE A 71 6.10 28.51 14.96
N SER A 72 7.18 27.77 14.74
CA SER A 72 7.50 27.19 13.43
C SER A 72 6.44 26.18 12.97
N ILE A 73 5.97 25.31 13.86
CA ILE A 73 4.88 24.37 13.56
C ILE A 73 3.59 25.11 13.22
N LEU A 74 3.22 26.12 14.03
CA LEU A 74 2.01 26.92 13.79
C LEU A 74 2.09 27.68 12.46
N PHE A 75 3.26 28.20 12.11
CA PHE A 75 3.50 28.86 10.84
C PHE A 75 3.31 27.88 9.66
N VAL A 76 3.95 26.71 9.70
CA VAL A 76 3.80 25.70 8.62
C VAL A 76 2.35 25.22 8.52
N SER A 77 1.69 24.96 9.65
CA SER A 77 0.29 24.53 9.68
C SER A 77 -0.65 25.56 9.07
N ASN A 78 -0.52 26.84 9.45
CA ASN A 78 -1.47 27.87 9.02
C ASN A 78 -1.15 28.50 7.66
N CYS A 79 0.12 28.67 7.32
CA CYS A 79 0.52 29.34 6.08
C CYS A 79 0.67 28.36 4.92
N VAL A 80 1.22 27.17 5.16
CA VAL A 80 1.55 26.22 4.10
C VAL A 80 0.48 25.14 4.01
N TYR A 81 0.23 24.41 5.09
CA TYR A 81 -0.68 23.27 5.07
C TYR A 81 -2.12 23.71 4.76
N LYS A 82 -2.64 24.72 5.47
CA LYS A 82 -3.99 25.24 5.21
C LYS A 82 -4.18 25.69 3.75
N THR A 83 -3.27 26.51 3.22
CA THR A 83 -3.33 27.00 1.84
C THR A 83 -3.30 25.86 0.82
N MET A 84 -2.46 24.83 1.05
CA MET A 84 -2.41 23.66 0.16
C MET A 84 -3.68 22.83 0.22
N ILE A 85 -4.27 22.66 1.41
CA ILE A 85 -5.54 21.94 1.55
C ILE A 85 -6.67 22.73 0.89
N ASP A 86 -6.74 24.04 1.09
CA ASP A 86 -7.76 24.88 0.49
C ASP A 86 -7.67 24.84 -1.05
N ASP A 87 -6.46 24.97 -1.62
CA ASP A 87 -6.20 24.83 -3.07
C ASP A 87 -6.54 23.42 -3.58
N PHE A 88 -6.20 22.37 -2.83
CA PHE A 88 -6.57 21.00 -3.18
C PHE A 88 -8.10 20.81 -3.17
N VAL A 89 -8.79 21.30 -2.14
CA VAL A 89 -10.24 21.20 -2.00
C VAL A 89 -10.94 21.96 -3.12
N GLU A 90 -10.45 23.16 -3.47
CA GLU A 90 -10.96 23.94 -4.60
C GLU A 90 -10.79 23.17 -5.92
N LYS A 91 -9.59 22.64 -6.19
CA LYS A 91 -9.30 21.84 -7.40
C LYS A 91 -10.09 20.54 -7.45
N TYR A 92 -10.25 19.86 -6.31
CA TYR A 92 -11.03 18.63 -6.19
C TYR A 92 -12.51 18.90 -6.46
N ASN A 93 -13.10 19.90 -5.81
CA ASN A 93 -14.50 20.25 -5.99
C ASN A 93 -14.80 20.71 -7.42
N SER A 94 -13.86 21.45 -8.03
CA SER A 94 -13.97 21.88 -9.43
C SER A 94 -13.90 20.71 -10.42
N ASN A 95 -13.21 19.62 -10.07
CA ASN A 95 -12.98 18.47 -10.95
C ASN A 95 -13.32 17.15 -10.26
N LYS A 96 -14.45 17.10 -9.54
CA LYS A 96 -14.77 15.94 -8.70
C LYS A 96 -14.74 14.62 -9.47
N SER A 97 -15.27 14.60 -10.69
CA SER A 97 -15.28 13.41 -11.55
C SER A 97 -13.89 12.89 -11.96
N LEU A 98 -12.84 13.71 -11.86
CA LEU A 98 -11.47 13.33 -12.19
C LEU A 98 -10.74 12.67 -11.01
N TYR A 99 -11.12 13.03 -9.78
CA TYR A 99 -10.49 12.54 -8.55
C TYR A 99 -11.34 11.50 -7.80
N GLU A 100 -12.64 11.45 -8.08
CA GLU A 100 -13.52 10.41 -7.56
C GLU A 100 -13.15 9.08 -8.23
N TYR A 101 -12.57 8.18 -7.44
CA TYR A 101 -12.22 6.83 -7.88
C TYR A 101 -13.25 5.83 -7.36
N ASP A 102 -13.54 4.82 -8.16
CA ASP A 102 -14.36 3.70 -7.71
C ASP A 102 -13.47 2.69 -6.97
N ALA A 103 -13.73 2.53 -5.66
CA ALA A 103 -13.04 1.56 -4.83
C ALA A 103 -13.16 0.12 -5.38
N TYR A 104 -14.22 -0.17 -6.16
CA TYR A 104 -14.41 -1.46 -6.81
C TYR A 104 -13.26 -1.80 -7.78
N PHE A 105 -12.64 -0.81 -8.43
CA PHE A 105 -11.52 -1.05 -9.35
C PHE A 105 -10.28 -1.66 -8.69
N TYR A 106 -10.16 -1.51 -7.36
CA TYR A 106 -9.04 -2.03 -6.58
C TYR A 106 -9.35 -3.36 -5.89
N LYS A 107 -10.56 -3.91 -6.06
CA LYS A 107 -10.94 -5.18 -5.47
C LYS A 107 -10.06 -6.33 -6.00
N LEU A 108 -9.50 -7.11 -5.08
CA LEU A 108 -8.56 -8.21 -5.34
C LEU A 108 -7.30 -7.81 -6.15
N LEU A 109 -6.89 -6.55 -6.11
CA LEU A 109 -5.67 -6.10 -6.77
C LEU A 109 -4.42 -6.70 -6.08
N ASP A 110 -4.31 -6.54 -4.77
CA ASP A 110 -3.17 -7.04 -3.99
C ASP A 110 -3.02 -8.58 -4.12
N GLU A 111 -4.14 -9.31 -4.05
CA GLU A 111 -4.16 -10.76 -4.21
C GLU A 111 -3.73 -11.18 -5.62
N TYR A 112 -4.16 -10.45 -6.66
CA TYR A 112 -3.74 -10.68 -8.03
C TYR A 112 -2.23 -10.42 -8.23
N ASP A 113 -1.71 -9.34 -7.67
CA ASP A 113 -0.30 -8.96 -7.78
C ASP A 113 0.60 -9.99 -7.08
N SER A 114 0.15 -10.53 -5.95
CA SER A 114 0.88 -11.56 -5.19
C SER A 114 0.96 -12.92 -5.89
N LYS A 115 0.14 -13.18 -6.91
CA LYS A 115 0.13 -14.45 -7.64
C LYS A 115 1.22 -14.53 -8.70
N GLU A 116 1.86 -15.69 -8.81
CA GLU A 116 2.80 -15.96 -9.89
C GLU A 116 2.09 -16.36 -11.18
N LYS A 117 2.69 -16.03 -12.33
CA LYS A 117 2.16 -16.40 -13.64
C LYS A 117 2.67 -17.79 -14.01
N THR A 118 1.85 -18.81 -13.80
CA THR A 118 2.18 -20.20 -14.14
C THR A 118 1.47 -20.65 -15.42
N ASP A 119 2.17 -21.44 -16.24
CA ASP A 119 1.56 -22.08 -17.41
C ASP A 119 0.53 -23.12 -16.99
N LEU A 120 -0.64 -23.07 -17.63
CA LEU A 120 -1.74 -23.98 -17.33
C LEU A 120 -1.68 -25.19 -18.25
N SER A 121 -1.99 -26.37 -17.72
CA SER A 121 -2.16 -27.56 -18.56
C SER A 121 -3.37 -27.40 -19.49
N CYS A 122 -3.31 -27.97 -20.70
CA CYS A 122 -4.42 -27.91 -21.66
C CYS A 122 -5.73 -28.46 -21.08
N ALA A 123 -5.65 -29.51 -20.25
CA ALA A 123 -6.80 -30.08 -19.56
C ALA A 123 -7.43 -29.08 -18.58
N TYR A 124 -6.61 -28.38 -17.79
CA TYR A 124 -7.10 -27.37 -16.86
C TYR A 124 -7.70 -26.17 -17.60
N LEU A 125 -7.05 -25.69 -18.65
CA LEU A 125 -7.51 -24.57 -19.47
C LEU A 125 -8.88 -24.86 -20.08
N ASN A 126 -9.12 -26.08 -20.57
CA ASN A 126 -10.43 -26.49 -21.08
C ASN A 126 -11.48 -26.65 -19.96
N SER A 127 -11.06 -26.98 -18.73
CA SER A 127 -11.98 -27.07 -17.59
C SER A 127 -12.52 -25.70 -17.13
N LEU A 128 -11.82 -24.60 -17.45
CA LEU A 128 -12.21 -23.24 -17.08
C LEU A 128 -13.58 -22.84 -17.68
N GLY A 129 -13.97 -23.38 -18.83
CA GLY A 129 -15.30 -23.12 -19.40
C GLY A 129 -16.46 -23.61 -18.52
N ASN A 130 -16.20 -24.59 -17.65
CA ASN A 130 -17.15 -25.09 -16.68
C ASN A 130 -17.07 -24.34 -15.34
N LYS A 131 -16.22 -23.33 -15.22
CA LYS A 131 -16.08 -22.52 -14.01
C LYS A 131 -16.69 -21.15 -14.27
N TYR A 132 -17.37 -20.61 -13.27
CA TYR A 132 -17.97 -19.29 -13.40
C TYR A 132 -17.94 -18.55 -12.07
N ILE A 133 -17.82 -17.23 -12.14
CA ILE A 133 -18.09 -16.39 -10.97
C ILE A 133 -19.35 -15.57 -11.21
N LYS A 134 -20.07 -15.31 -10.13
CA LYS A 134 -21.18 -14.36 -10.08
C LYS A 134 -20.79 -13.25 -9.12
N GLU A 135 -20.72 -12.04 -9.63
CA GLU A 135 -20.22 -10.87 -8.90
C GLU A 135 -21.22 -9.72 -8.98
N VAL A 136 -21.33 -8.95 -7.88
CA VAL A 136 -22.21 -7.77 -7.81
C VAL A 136 -21.34 -6.52 -8.00
N THR A 137 -21.44 -5.91 -9.18
CA THR A 137 -20.76 -4.65 -9.50
C THR A 137 -21.64 -3.46 -9.13
N PRO A 138 -21.09 -2.23 -9.04
CA PRO A 138 -21.88 -1.01 -8.92
C PRO A 138 -22.93 -0.82 -10.04
N CYS A 139 -22.69 -1.40 -11.21
CA CYS A 139 -23.61 -1.36 -12.36
C CYS A 139 -24.61 -2.53 -12.39
N GLY A 140 -24.52 -3.48 -11.47
CA GLY A 140 -25.41 -4.65 -11.38
C GLY A 140 -24.68 -5.99 -11.33
N VAL A 141 -25.45 -7.07 -11.39
CA VAL A 141 -24.96 -8.45 -11.29
C VAL A 141 -24.38 -8.91 -12.63
N VAL A 142 -23.21 -9.54 -12.57
CA VAL A 142 -22.48 -10.05 -13.71
C VAL A 142 -22.06 -11.49 -13.45
N ILE A 143 -22.24 -12.34 -14.46
CA ILE A 143 -21.68 -13.70 -14.48
C ILE A 143 -20.62 -13.74 -15.56
N ILE A 144 -19.44 -14.29 -15.25
CA ILE A 144 -18.35 -14.45 -16.22
C ILE A 144 -17.85 -15.90 -16.23
N THR A 145 -17.50 -16.39 -17.41
CA THR A 145 -16.87 -17.69 -17.67
C THR A 145 -15.71 -17.50 -18.63
N TYR A 146 -14.75 -18.42 -18.65
CA TYR A 146 -13.65 -18.36 -19.60
C TYR A 146 -13.84 -19.34 -20.77
N ASN A 147 -13.73 -18.85 -22.00
CA ASN A 147 -13.82 -19.65 -23.20
C ASN A 147 -12.43 -19.87 -23.80
N ALA A 148 -11.90 -21.07 -23.60
CA ALA A 148 -10.61 -21.53 -24.10
C ALA A 148 -10.47 -21.49 -25.63
N GLU A 149 -11.53 -21.81 -26.37
CA GLU A 149 -11.48 -21.88 -27.84
C GLU A 149 -11.26 -20.49 -28.46
N ASN A 150 -11.84 -19.46 -27.84
CA ASN A 150 -11.80 -18.09 -28.35
C ASN A 150 -10.79 -17.20 -27.60
N ASN A 151 -10.14 -17.73 -26.56
CA ASN A 151 -9.35 -16.96 -25.59
C ASN A 151 -10.10 -15.70 -25.12
N SER A 152 -11.36 -15.87 -24.70
CA SER A 152 -12.24 -14.76 -24.32
C SER A 152 -13.01 -15.03 -23.04
N PHE A 153 -13.26 -13.98 -22.28
CA PHE A 153 -14.19 -13.99 -21.17
C PHE A 153 -15.61 -13.78 -21.69
N ASP A 154 -16.43 -14.81 -21.54
CA ASP A 154 -17.84 -14.80 -21.89
C ASP A 154 -18.62 -14.27 -20.67
N TYR A 155 -19.42 -13.21 -20.86
CA TYR A 155 -20.14 -12.57 -19.75
C TYR A 155 -21.64 -12.44 -20.00
N TYR A 156 -22.39 -12.45 -18.90
CA TYR A 156 -23.85 -12.33 -18.86
C TYR A 156 -24.23 -11.22 -17.89
N CYS A 157 -25.06 -10.29 -18.34
CA CYS A 157 -25.54 -9.15 -17.56
C CYS A 157 -26.88 -8.65 -18.11
N LYS A 158 -27.52 -7.68 -17.46
CA LYS A 158 -28.86 -7.22 -17.87
C LYS A 158 -28.95 -6.71 -19.32
N LYS A 159 -27.96 -5.94 -19.76
CA LYS A 159 -27.81 -5.45 -21.14
C LYS A 159 -26.33 -5.25 -21.45
N SER A 160 -25.90 -5.51 -22.68
CA SER A 160 -24.50 -5.39 -23.13
C SER A 160 -23.84 -4.05 -22.76
N ASN A 161 -24.58 -2.94 -22.83
CA ASN A 161 -24.04 -1.59 -22.63
C ASN A 161 -24.12 -1.11 -21.17
N THR A 162 -24.60 -1.95 -20.24
CA THR A 162 -24.75 -1.54 -18.83
C THR A 162 -23.41 -1.56 -18.10
N LEU A 163 -22.45 -2.34 -18.57
CA LEU A 163 -21.20 -2.60 -17.90
C LEU A 163 -20.04 -2.05 -18.74
N SER A 164 -19.21 -1.18 -18.15
CA SER A 164 -18.01 -0.70 -18.81
C SER A 164 -16.89 -1.75 -18.77
N PHE A 165 -15.94 -1.65 -19.71
CA PHE A 165 -14.78 -2.54 -19.74
C PHE A 165 -13.96 -2.51 -18.45
N ASN A 166 -13.89 -1.36 -17.76
CA ASN A 166 -13.18 -1.25 -16.47
C ASN A 166 -13.77 -2.20 -15.42
N TYR A 167 -15.11 -2.34 -15.37
CA TYR A 167 -15.72 -3.30 -14.46
C TYR A 167 -15.49 -4.75 -14.90
N LEU A 168 -15.47 -5.01 -16.21
CA LEU A 168 -15.16 -6.34 -16.76
C LEU A 168 -13.73 -6.77 -16.41
N GLU A 169 -12.75 -5.87 -16.47
CA GLU A 169 -11.36 -6.10 -16.04
C GLU A 169 -11.27 -6.51 -14.56
N VAL A 170 -12.05 -5.86 -13.69
CA VAL A 170 -12.10 -6.26 -12.26
C VAL A 170 -12.71 -7.65 -12.12
N VAL A 171 -13.82 -7.91 -12.80
CA VAL A 171 -14.52 -9.20 -12.69
C VAL A 171 -13.67 -10.34 -13.25
N SER A 172 -12.97 -10.15 -14.37
CA SER A 172 -12.03 -11.15 -14.89
C SER A 172 -10.82 -11.33 -13.99
N ARG A 173 -10.30 -10.27 -13.35
CA ARG A 173 -9.28 -10.40 -12.30
C ARG A 173 -9.76 -11.20 -11.09
N ILE A 174 -10.99 -10.98 -10.62
CA ILE A 174 -11.60 -11.80 -9.55
C ILE A 174 -11.67 -13.27 -9.99
N TYR A 175 -12.10 -13.54 -11.23
CA TYR A 175 -12.15 -14.90 -11.78
C TYR A 175 -10.77 -15.56 -11.75
N VAL A 176 -9.75 -14.82 -12.19
CA VAL A 176 -8.36 -15.28 -12.27
C VAL A 176 -7.77 -15.59 -10.90
N VAL A 177 -8.04 -14.73 -9.91
CA VAL A 177 -7.61 -14.94 -8.52
C VAL A 177 -8.30 -16.18 -7.94
N ASN A 178 -9.60 -16.33 -8.18
CA ASN A 178 -10.39 -17.44 -7.62
C ASN A 178 -10.01 -18.81 -8.20
N TYR A 179 -9.63 -18.88 -9.48
CA TYR A 179 -9.27 -20.13 -10.15
C TYR A 179 -7.78 -20.29 -10.42
N ASP A 180 -6.95 -19.43 -9.86
CA ASP A 180 -5.49 -19.47 -9.96
C ASP A 180 -4.99 -19.61 -11.40
N CYS A 181 -5.54 -18.77 -12.29
CA CYS A 181 -5.27 -18.84 -13.73
C CYS A 181 -4.72 -17.52 -14.27
N LYS A 182 -3.65 -16.99 -13.65
CA LYS A 182 -3.06 -15.69 -14.01
C LYS A 182 -2.56 -15.61 -15.46
N SER A 183 -2.17 -16.73 -16.06
CA SER A 183 -1.66 -16.79 -17.42
C SER A 183 -2.67 -16.45 -18.52
N ILE A 184 -3.98 -16.58 -18.26
CA ILE A 184 -5.03 -16.26 -19.26
C ILE A 184 -5.45 -14.78 -19.27
N TYR A 185 -4.97 -13.99 -18.32
CA TYR A 185 -5.30 -12.58 -18.18
C TYR A 185 -4.14 -11.70 -18.62
N ASN A 186 -4.45 -10.70 -19.44
CA ASN A 186 -3.49 -9.72 -19.93
C ASN A 186 -3.66 -8.44 -19.12
N ASP A 187 -2.65 -8.09 -18.33
CA ASP A 187 -2.67 -6.83 -17.58
C ASP A 187 -2.32 -5.66 -18.52
N ASN A 188 -3.06 -4.56 -18.37
CA ASN A 188 -2.74 -3.31 -19.06
C ASN A 188 -1.38 -2.75 -18.60
N TYR A 189 -0.97 -3.03 -17.35
CA TYR A 189 0.33 -2.61 -16.84
C TYR A 189 1.49 -3.28 -17.59
N ASP A 190 1.39 -4.57 -17.90
CA ASP A 190 2.39 -5.30 -18.70
C ASP A 190 2.57 -4.65 -20.07
N ASN A 191 1.45 -4.24 -20.69
CA ASN A 191 1.48 -3.56 -21.98
C ASN A 191 2.16 -2.19 -21.88
N LEU A 192 1.87 -1.44 -20.81
CA LEU A 192 2.46 -0.13 -20.56
C LEU A 192 3.99 -0.24 -20.35
N MET A 193 4.42 -1.20 -19.53
CA MET A 193 5.85 -1.48 -19.29
C MET A 193 6.59 -1.84 -20.58
N LEU A 194 5.99 -2.69 -21.41
CA LEU A 194 6.58 -3.05 -22.70
C LEU A 194 6.68 -1.85 -23.64
N TYR A 195 5.64 -1.01 -23.71
CA TYR A 195 5.67 0.25 -24.46
C TYR A 195 6.78 1.20 -23.97
N TYR A 196 6.94 1.38 -22.66
CA TYR A 196 8.02 2.21 -22.09
C TYR A 196 9.40 1.65 -22.44
N ASN A 197 9.58 0.33 -22.33
CA ASN A 197 10.83 -0.33 -22.68
C ASN A 197 11.20 -0.16 -24.16
N ILE A 198 10.22 -0.26 -25.08
CA ILE A 198 10.46 -0.02 -26.51
C ILE A 198 10.80 1.45 -26.77
N LYS A 199 10.07 2.38 -26.15
CA LYS A 199 10.21 3.81 -26.43
C LYS A 199 11.46 4.44 -25.82
N TYR A 200 11.86 4.00 -24.62
CA TYR A 200 12.94 4.62 -23.85
C TYR A 200 14.11 3.67 -23.58
N GLY A 201 13.90 2.35 -23.68
CA GLY A 201 14.93 1.33 -23.48
C GLY A 201 15.89 1.16 -24.65
N SER A 202 15.57 1.65 -25.85
CA SER A 202 16.49 1.65 -27.02
C SER A 202 17.72 2.56 -26.89
N THR A 203 18.03 3.13 -25.72
CA THR A 203 19.29 3.85 -25.48
C THR A 203 20.36 3.00 -24.79
N ARG A 204 20.09 1.72 -24.56
CA ARG A 204 21.07 0.76 -24.04
C ARG A 204 20.83 -0.59 -24.70
N ASN A 205 21.62 -0.89 -25.72
CA ASN A 205 22.19 -2.20 -26.12
C ASN A 205 22.87 -1.92 -27.47
N ASP A 206 24.13 -2.28 -27.69
CA ASP A 206 24.44 -3.50 -28.42
C ASP A 206 25.83 -4.05 -28.03
N ASP A 207 25.84 -5.02 -27.12
CA ASP A 207 26.80 -6.13 -27.14
C ASP A 207 26.00 -7.36 -26.67
N TYR A 208 25.96 -8.40 -27.50
CA TYR A 208 25.13 -9.62 -27.41
C TYR A 208 23.72 -9.58 -28.02
N LEU A 209 23.63 -9.45 -29.35
CA LEU A 209 23.22 -10.58 -30.22
C LEU A 209 23.53 -10.23 -31.68
N LYS A 210 24.46 -10.96 -32.31
CA LYS A 210 24.76 -10.89 -33.75
C LYS A 210 23.76 -11.73 -34.54
N THR A 211 23.29 -11.17 -35.65
CA THR A 211 23.20 -11.77 -37.00
C THR A 211 22.98 -10.61 -37.97
N SER A 212 24.05 -10.11 -38.59
CA SER A 212 24.38 -10.35 -40.00
C SER A 212 23.30 -9.88 -40.97
N ASP A 213 23.43 -8.66 -41.48
CA ASP A 213 23.79 -8.45 -42.89
C ASP A 213 24.29 -7.02 -43.12
N SER A 214 25.16 -6.92 -44.12
CA SER A 214 25.89 -5.73 -44.54
C SER A 214 24.97 -4.62 -45.05
N ASP A 215 25.37 -3.37 -44.86
CA ASP A 215 25.93 -2.61 -45.98
C ASP A 215 26.55 -1.29 -45.53
N HIS A 216 27.73 -1.06 -46.11
CA HIS A 216 28.46 0.18 -46.18
C HIS A 216 27.55 1.34 -46.64
N ASP A 217 27.60 2.49 -45.96
CA ASP A 217 28.06 3.68 -46.67
C ASP A 217 28.61 4.75 -45.71
N SER A 218 29.84 5.12 -46.00
CA SER A 218 30.60 6.21 -45.40
C SER A 218 30.18 7.53 -46.02
N ASN A 219 29.95 8.58 -45.23
CA ASN A 219 30.28 9.94 -45.68
C ASN A 219 30.51 10.90 -44.51
N ASN A 220 31.76 11.36 -44.42
CA ASN A 220 32.23 12.48 -43.63
C ASN A 220 31.50 13.77 -44.04
N VAL A 221 30.91 14.47 -43.08
CA VAL A 221 30.61 15.90 -43.21
C VAL A 221 30.96 16.60 -41.90
N GLU A 222 31.99 17.44 -41.97
CA GLU A 222 32.42 18.38 -40.94
C GLU A 222 31.23 19.20 -40.42
N LYS A 223 31.10 19.32 -39.10
CA LYS A 223 30.14 20.24 -38.48
C LYS A 223 30.87 21.31 -37.69
N SER A 224 30.82 22.52 -38.24
CA SER A 224 30.96 23.77 -37.51
C SER A 224 29.95 23.85 -36.35
N SER A 225 30.39 24.43 -35.25
CA SER A 225 29.63 24.60 -34.01
C SER A 225 28.47 25.59 -34.18
N ASN A 226 27.24 25.10 -34.28
CA ASN A 226 26.03 25.90 -34.07
C ASN A 226 25.60 25.80 -32.60
N VAL A 227 25.53 26.95 -31.92
CA VAL A 227 25.14 27.11 -30.50
C VAL A 227 23.60 27.11 -30.32
N PHE A 228 22.84 27.01 -31.40
CA PHE A 228 21.37 26.99 -31.36
C PHE A 228 20.81 25.59 -31.61
N PHE A 229 19.94 25.13 -30.70
CA PHE A 229 19.22 23.86 -30.83
C PHE A 229 18.23 23.93 -32.00
N SER A 230 18.57 23.25 -33.10
CA SER A 230 17.65 22.99 -34.20
C SER A 230 17.07 21.59 -34.01
N LYS A 231 15.78 21.51 -33.67
CA LYS A 231 15.06 20.22 -33.60
C LYS A 231 15.00 19.64 -35.01
N LYS A 232 15.91 18.73 -35.32
CA LYS A 232 15.88 17.96 -36.56
C LYS A 232 14.64 17.06 -36.52
N VAL A 233 13.60 17.39 -37.29
CA VAL A 233 12.49 16.48 -37.53
C VAL A 233 13.03 15.39 -38.45
N THR A 234 13.52 14.30 -37.88
CA THR A 234 13.81 13.08 -38.63
C THR A 234 12.47 12.44 -38.99
N SER A 235 12.04 12.62 -40.24
CA SER A 235 10.97 11.82 -40.80
C SER A 235 11.39 10.35 -40.87
N SER A 236 10.52 9.49 -40.34
CA SER A 236 10.41 8.06 -40.68
C SER A 236 11.67 7.19 -40.45
N LYS A 237 11.74 6.58 -39.26
CA LYS A 237 12.14 5.17 -39.15
C LYS A 237 10.91 4.40 -38.68
N ASN A 238 10.58 3.29 -39.35
CA ASN A 238 9.51 2.37 -39.00
C ASN A 238 9.45 2.21 -37.48
N THR A 239 8.46 2.85 -36.87
CA THR A 239 8.15 2.60 -35.47
C THR A 239 7.51 1.23 -35.50
N GLU A 240 8.22 0.20 -35.05
CA GLU A 240 7.63 -1.12 -34.84
C GLU A 240 6.31 -0.90 -34.10
N LEU A 241 5.20 -1.19 -34.78
CA LEU A 241 3.88 -0.88 -34.28
C LEU A 241 3.68 -1.79 -33.07
N TYR A 242 3.71 -1.20 -31.88
CA TYR A 242 3.50 -1.94 -30.65
C TYR A 242 2.10 -2.56 -30.66
N ASN A 243 2.04 -3.89 -30.66
CA ASN A 243 0.79 -4.63 -30.62
C ASN A 243 0.28 -4.70 -29.18
N PHE A 244 -0.64 -3.81 -28.84
CA PHE A 244 -1.34 -3.82 -27.55
C PHE A 244 -2.24 -5.05 -27.44
N VAL A 245 -2.02 -5.89 -26.42
CA VAL A 245 -2.81 -7.10 -26.19
C VAL A 245 -3.79 -6.83 -25.05
N SER A 246 -5.08 -6.91 -25.34
CA SER A 246 -6.15 -6.73 -24.34
C SER A 246 -6.92 -8.02 -24.10
N ASN A 247 -7.58 -8.08 -22.94
CA ASN A 247 -8.55 -9.13 -22.64
C ASN A 247 -9.76 -9.02 -23.58
N LYS A 248 -10.21 -10.15 -24.13
CA LYS A 248 -11.39 -10.21 -25.00
C LYS A 248 -12.62 -10.50 -24.17
N TYR A 249 -13.65 -9.66 -24.30
CA TYR A 249 -14.93 -9.84 -23.62
C TYR A 249 -16.05 -10.05 -24.62
N LYS A 250 -16.88 -11.07 -24.40
CA LYS A 250 -18.01 -11.39 -25.27
C LYS A 250 -19.31 -11.48 -24.48
N TYR A 251 -20.25 -10.62 -24.83
CA TYR A 251 -21.59 -10.69 -24.27
C TYR A 251 -22.31 -11.92 -24.80
N LYS A 252 -22.87 -12.74 -23.91
CA LYS A 252 -23.60 -13.96 -24.26
C LYS A 252 -25.09 -13.89 -23.99
N GLY A 253 -25.54 -12.94 -23.17
CA GLY A 253 -26.96 -12.76 -22.87
C GLY A 253 -27.21 -12.26 -21.46
N THR A 254 -28.46 -12.38 -21.06
CA THR A 254 -28.97 -12.06 -19.73
C THR A 254 -28.67 -13.16 -18.71
N LEU A 255 -28.95 -12.89 -17.44
CA LEU A 255 -28.84 -13.89 -16.37
C LEU A 255 -29.79 -15.08 -16.59
N ASP A 256 -30.94 -14.83 -17.21
CA ASP A 256 -31.89 -15.87 -17.59
C ASP A 256 -31.32 -16.74 -18.72
N ASP A 257 -30.63 -16.12 -19.69
CA ASP A 257 -29.94 -16.85 -20.76
C ASP A 257 -28.85 -17.77 -20.21
N PHE A 258 -28.10 -17.32 -19.21
CA PHE A 258 -27.13 -18.18 -18.51
C PHE A 258 -27.81 -19.38 -17.83
N THR A 259 -28.93 -19.14 -17.15
CA THR A 259 -29.70 -20.21 -16.50
C THR A 259 -30.24 -21.21 -17.52
N ASN A 260 -30.72 -20.73 -18.67
CA ASN A 260 -31.19 -21.56 -19.77
C ASN A 260 -30.04 -22.32 -20.45
N TYR A 261 -28.86 -21.71 -20.56
CA TYR A 261 -27.63 -22.36 -21.03
C TYR A 261 -27.23 -23.51 -20.11
N CYS A 262 -27.26 -23.31 -18.79
CA CYS A 262 -26.98 -24.37 -17.82
C CYS A 262 -27.96 -25.53 -17.95
N LYS A 263 -29.27 -25.24 -18.03
CA LYS A 263 -30.32 -26.25 -18.22
C LYS A 263 -30.13 -27.04 -19.52
N SER A 264 -29.87 -26.35 -20.63
CA SER A 264 -29.71 -26.97 -21.96
C SER A 264 -28.50 -27.90 -22.01
N ASN A 265 -27.44 -27.60 -21.27
CA ASN A 265 -26.21 -28.39 -21.22
C ASN A 265 -26.18 -29.41 -20.06
N SER A 266 -27.30 -29.58 -19.33
CA SER A 266 -27.38 -30.46 -18.15
C SER A 266 -26.31 -30.13 -17.09
N LEU A 267 -26.04 -28.84 -16.89
CA LEU A 267 -25.07 -28.35 -15.92
C LEU A 267 -25.76 -28.02 -14.60
N THR A 268 -25.24 -28.57 -13.51
CA THR A 268 -25.66 -28.27 -12.15
C THR A 268 -24.76 -27.18 -11.56
N ILE A 269 -25.39 -26.20 -10.92
CA ILE A 269 -24.67 -25.16 -10.17
C ILE A 269 -24.24 -25.77 -8.83
N CYS A 270 -22.94 -26.04 -8.69
CA CYS A 270 -22.36 -26.46 -7.42
C CYS A 270 -21.84 -25.22 -6.69
N ASN A 271 -22.45 -24.90 -5.54
CA ASN A 271 -21.90 -23.92 -4.60
C ASN A 271 -20.86 -24.63 -3.74
N GLN A 272 -19.59 -24.24 -3.84
CA GLN A 272 -18.59 -24.64 -2.87
C GLN A 272 -18.47 -23.52 -1.83
N ASP A 273 -19.18 -23.71 -0.72
CA ASP A 273 -19.23 -22.78 0.41
C ASP A 273 -17.95 -22.88 1.27
N ILE A 274 -16.85 -22.30 0.79
CA ILE A 274 -15.76 -21.85 1.67
C ILE A 274 -15.19 -20.56 1.07
N CYS A 275 -15.63 -19.41 1.59
CA CYS A 275 -15.11 -18.08 1.23
C CYS A 275 -15.50 -17.52 -0.15
N GLY A 276 -16.80 -17.27 -0.37
CA GLY A 276 -17.32 -16.25 -1.30
C GLY A 276 -16.85 -16.28 -2.76
N CYS A 277 -17.74 -16.71 -3.66
CA CYS A 277 -17.64 -16.61 -5.13
C CYS A 277 -16.91 -17.77 -5.87
N PHE A 278 -16.92 -18.99 -5.34
CA PHE A 278 -16.49 -20.18 -6.09
C PHE A 278 -17.70 -20.95 -6.61
N PHE A 279 -17.93 -20.93 -7.93
CA PHE A 279 -18.96 -21.77 -8.55
C PHE A 279 -18.35 -22.65 -9.65
N SER A 280 -18.75 -23.91 -9.66
CA SER A 280 -18.40 -24.85 -10.73
C SER A 280 -19.68 -25.41 -11.35
N LEU A 281 -19.62 -25.67 -12.64
CA LEU A 281 -20.66 -26.33 -13.42
C LEU A 281 -20.27 -27.79 -13.56
N GLU A 282 -21.05 -28.68 -12.96
CA GLU A 282 -20.88 -30.11 -13.14
C GLU A 282 -21.88 -30.63 -14.17
N LYS A 283 -21.40 -31.41 -15.14
CA LYS A 283 -22.26 -32.08 -16.11
C LYS A 283 -22.96 -33.25 -15.41
N THR A 284 -24.28 -33.22 -15.33
CA THR A 284 -25.06 -34.33 -14.80
C THR A 284 -24.96 -35.51 -15.77
N LEU A 285 -24.07 -36.46 -15.50
CA LEU A 285 -24.12 -37.76 -16.16
C LEU A 285 -25.30 -38.53 -15.56
N LEU A 286 -26.37 -38.69 -16.36
CA LEU A 286 -27.47 -39.59 -16.01
C LEU A 286 -26.93 -41.03 -15.98
N LEU A 287 -26.58 -41.52 -14.80
CA LEU A 287 -26.55 -42.96 -14.52
C LEU A 287 -27.64 -43.29 -13.48
N PRO A 288 -28.38 -44.39 -13.66
CA PRO A 288 -29.54 -44.71 -12.86
C PRO A 288 -29.15 -45.06 -11.43
N SER A 289 -29.97 -44.56 -10.51
CA SER A 289 -30.02 -44.82 -9.08
C SER A 289 -29.65 -46.26 -8.68
N SER A 290 -28.59 -46.43 -7.89
CA SER A 290 -28.57 -47.32 -6.71
C SER A 290 -27.22 -47.27 -5.96
N LEU A 291 -27.33 -47.54 -4.66
CA LEU A 291 -26.29 -47.93 -3.69
C LEU A 291 -25.43 -46.84 -3.01
N SER A 292 -25.98 -46.36 -1.90
CA SER A 292 -25.41 -46.38 -0.54
C SER A 292 -23.89 -46.43 -0.32
N SER A 293 -23.49 -45.57 0.62
CA SER A 293 -22.46 -45.70 1.65
C SER A 293 -21.00 -45.41 1.31
N SER A 294 -20.49 -44.33 1.92
CA SER A 294 -19.11 -44.20 2.41
C SER A 294 -19.12 -43.14 3.52
N SER A 295 -18.97 -43.53 4.78
CA SER A 295 -17.71 -43.79 5.50
C SER A 295 -16.83 -42.54 5.63
N SER A 296 -16.68 -42.16 6.90
CA SER A 296 -15.99 -41.03 7.50
C SER A 296 -14.47 -40.93 7.26
N LEU A 297 -14.01 -39.68 7.08
CA LEU A 297 -12.81 -39.01 7.66
C LEU A 297 -11.40 -39.61 7.38
N PRO A 298 -10.28 -38.83 7.44
CA PRO A 298 -10.07 -37.72 8.37
C PRO A 298 -9.44 -36.42 7.86
N LEU A 299 -9.75 -35.38 8.65
CA LEU A 299 -9.02 -34.12 8.81
C LEU A 299 -7.51 -34.35 8.93
N ASN A 300 -6.73 -33.44 8.33
CA ASN A 300 -5.45 -33.03 8.89
C ASN A 300 -5.39 -31.50 8.98
N ASN A 301 -5.31 -31.03 10.22
CA ASN A 301 -4.99 -29.66 10.61
C ASN A 301 -3.49 -29.40 10.39
N ALA A 302 -3.17 -28.25 9.80
CA ALA A 302 -1.90 -27.57 10.06
C ALA A 302 -2.12 -26.04 10.00
N ASN A 303 -1.74 -25.38 11.10
CA ASN A 303 -1.80 -23.93 11.34
C ASN A 303 -1.13 -23.08 10.26
N PRO A 304 -1.61 -21.85 9.99
CA PRO A 304 -0.81 -20.82 9.35
C PRO A 304 -0.05 -19.99 10.40
N GLY A 305 1.26 -19.87 10.20
CA GLY A 305 2.10 -18.88 10.88
C GLY A 305 1.77 -17.47 10.38
N PHE A 306 1.54 -16.57 11.32
CA PHE A 306 1.37 -15.14 11.08
C PHE A 306 2.67 -14.53 10.56
N ASN A 307 2.66 -14.03 9.32
CA ASN A 307 3.60 -13.01 8.87
C ASN A 307 2.79 -11.73 8.59
N ASN A 308 3.07 -10.70 9.39
CA ASN A 308 2.46 -9.38 9.31
C ASN A 308 2.85 -8.69 8.00
N VAL A 309 2.01 -8.84 6.98
CA VAL A 309 1.98 -7.94 5.82
C VAL A 309 0.89 -6.92 6.08
N ILE A 310 1.28 -5.65 6.17
CA ILE A 310 0.36 -4.52 6.39
C ILE A 310 -0.55 -4.42 5.16
N SER A 311 -1.78 -4.91 5.28
CA SER A 311 -2.78 -4.87 4.21
C SER A 311 -3.51 -3.52 4.16
N PHE A 312 -4.01 -3.15 2.98
CA PHE A 312 -4.75 -1.92 2.70
C PHE A 312 -6.01 -1.74 3.59
N LYS A 313 -6.52 -2.83 4.20
CA LYS A 313 -7.60 -2.78 5.20
C LYS A 313 -7.25 -1.91 6.42
N THR A 314 -5.97 -1.75 6.73
CA THR A 314 -5.49 -0.94 7.87
C THR A 314 -5.74 0.56 7.65
N PHE A 315 -5.82 1.03 6.39
CA PHE A 315 -6.08 2.43 6.08
C PHE A 315 -7.54 2.84 6.29
N LYS A 316 -8.48 1.90 6.18
CA LYS A 316 -9.93 2.20 6.27
C LYS A 316 -10.37 2.53 7.70
N THR A 317 -9.61 2.12 8.71
CA THR A 317 -9.90 2.38 10.13
C THR A 317 -9.52 3.79 10.56
N PHE A 318 -8.62 4.47 9.84
CA PHE A 318 -8.18 5.82 10.23
C PHE A 318 -9.21 6.93 9.92
N ASN A 319 -10.03 6.78 8.87
CA ASN A 319 -11.00 7.79 8.47
C ASN A 319 -12.33 7.78 9.26
N LYS A 320 -12.47 6.92 10.28
CA LYS A 320 -13.67 6.88 11.13
C LYS A 320 -13.49 7.51 12.51
N THR A 321 -12.34 8.10 12.78
CA THR A 321 -11.97 8.62 14.11
C THR A 321 -11.45 10.06 14.09
N LEU A 322 -11.73 10.82 13.02
CA LEU A 322 -11.53 12.26 12.95
C LEU A 322 -12.87 12.98 12.83
#